data_AF-A0A842JXX3-F1
#
_entry.id   AF-A0A842JXX3-F1
#
_cell.length_a   1.000
_cell.length_b   1.000
_cell.length_c   1.000
_cell.angle_alpha   90.00
_cell.angle_beta   90.00
_cell.angle_gamma   90.00
#
_symmetry.space_group_name_H-M   'P 1'
#
loop_
_entity.id
_entity.type
_entity.pdbx_description
1 polymer ?
#
loop_
_entity_poly.entity_id
_entity_poly.type
_entity_poly.pdbx_seq_one_letter_code
_entity_poly.pdbx_strand_id
1 'polypeptide(L)'
;MGSDLEGRFHREAEVAGHLLALVSEHQYAALGQELSALAAPPDTVPGRGSCYGGVLTWLTGAIADVAVARLGAAVQGESFILEVRTPAGQVVDARQLPPRHARVARSVLALLADDPGTARVYLGAAEREPDADVRVTTLIEALTWLNALLDAPTPAFPDSP
;
A
#
# COMPACT_ATOMS: atom_id res chain seq x y z
N MET A 1 16.98 3.96 -23.44
CA MET A 1 16.72 4.59 -22.13
C MET A 1 15.69 3.73 -21.40
N GLY A 2 16.13 2.71 -20.67
CA GLY A 2 15.23 1.75 -19.99
C GLY A 2 15.80 1.12 -18.72
N SER A 3 17.09 1.33 -18.45
CA SER A 3 17.83 0.65 -17.37
C SER A 3 17.65 1.28 -15.98
N ASP A 4 17.21 2.54 -15.91
CA ASP A 4 17.09 3.29 -14.65
C ASP A 4 15.79 3.06 -13.89
N LEU A 5 14.77 2.47 -14.53
CA LEU A 5 13.48 2.17 -13.90
C LEU A 5 13.50 0.80 -13.22
N GLU A 6 13.99 -0.24 -13.91
CA GLU A 6 14.08 -1.60 -13.35
C GLU A 6 14.97 -1.67 -12.09
N GLY A 7 16.10 -0.96 -12.07
CA GLY A 7 16.98 -0.91 -10.90
C GLY A 7 16.38 -0.17 -9.69
N ARG A 8 15.49 0.79 -9.91
CA ARG A 8 14.74 1.47 -8.84
C ARG A 8 13.66 0.58 -8.27
N PHE A 9 12.83 -0.04 -9.12
CA PHE A 9 11.82 -0.98 -8.62
C PHE A 9 12.42 -2.15 -7.83
N HIS A 10 13.64 -2.59 -8.14
CA HIS A 10 14.33 -3.63 -7.37
C HIS A 10 14.65 -3.18 -5.93
N ARG A 11 15.27 -2.01 -5.74
CA ARG A 11 15.63 -1.53 -4.41
C ARG A 11 14.40 -1.22 -3.56
N GLU A 12 13.37 -0.63 -4.16
CA GLU A 12 12.13 -0.32 -3.44
C GLU A 12 11.38 -1.60 -3.04
N ALA A 13 11.42 -2.65 -3.87
CA ALA A 13 10.90 -3.97 -3.52
C ALA A 13 11.70 -4.64 -2.40
N GLU A 14 13.03 -4.55 -2.41
CA GLU A 14 13.88 -5.07 -1.33
C GLU A 14 13.57 -4.39 0.01
N VAL A 15 13.45 -3.06 0.02
CA VAL A 15 13.07 -2.31 1.22
C VAL A 15 11.68 -2.71 1.71
N ALA A 16 10.69 -2.80 0.81
CA ALA A 16 9.34 -3.21 1.18
C ALA A 16 9.29 -4.65 1.73
N GLY A 17 10.03 -5.58 1.11
CA GLY A 17 10.16 -6.96 1.58
C GLY A 17 10.84 -7.05 2.94
N HIS A 18 11.86 -6.22 3.19
CA HIS A 18 12.51 -6.12 4.49
C HIS A 18 11.54 -5.61 5.57
N LEU A 19 10.79 -4.54 5.29
CA LEU A 19 9.78 -4.01 6.21
C LEU A 19 8.71 -5.06 6.54
N LEU A 20 8.27 -5.83 5.54
CA LEU A 20 7.31 -6.91 5.75
C LEU A 20 7.89 -8.02 6.64
N ALA A 21 9.15 -8.42 6.43
CA ALA A 21 9.82 -9.40 7.28
C ALA A 21 9.89 -8.94 8.75
N LEU A 22 10.20 -7.66 9.00
CA LEU A 22 10.19 -7.10 10.35
C LEU A 22 8.80 -7.15 11.01
N VAL A 23 7.72 -6.93 10.23
CA VAL A 23 6.34 -7.07 10.71
C VAL A 23 6.05 -8.52 11.08
N SER A 24 6.32 -9.48 10.19
CA SER A 24 6.04 -10.89 10.42
C SER A 24 6.86 -11.48 11.57
N GLU A 25 8.10 -11.02 11.76
CA GLU A 25 8.99 -11.43 12.85
C GLU A 25 8.76 -10.64 14.16
N HIS A 26 7.77 -9.74 14.19
CA HIS A 26 7.42 -8.94 15.36
C HIS A 26 8.58 -8.05 15.86
N GLN A 27 9.50 -7.65 14.98
CA GLN A 27 10.66 -6.83 15.29
C GLN A 27 10.32 -5.32 15.30
N TYR A 28 9.33 -4.93 16.13
CA TYR A 28 8.74 -3.59 16.08
C TYR A 28 9.71 -2.44 16.38
N ALA A 29 10.74 -2.68 17.18
CA ALA A 29 11.76 -1.66 17.46
C ALA A 29 12.58 -1.32 16.21
N ALA A 30 13.01 -2.35 15.46
CA ALA A 30 13.73 -2.16 14.19
C ALA A 30 12.81 -1.57 13.12
N LEU A 31 11.56 -2.06 13.05
CA LEU A 31 10.55 -1.52 12.13
C LEU A 31 10.33 -0.02 12.36
N GLY A 32 10.22 0.43 13.61
CA GLY A 32 10.04 1.84 13.94
C GLY A 32 11.20 2.72 13.46
N GLN A 33 12.44 2.22 13.54
CA GLN A 33 13.62 2.95 13.06
C GLN A 33 13.62 3.08 11.53
N GLU A 34 13.37 1.99 10.82
CA GLU A 34 13.33 1.96 9.35
C GLU A 34 12.18 2.83 8.81
N LEU A 35 10.99 2.74 9.40
CA LEU A 35 9.85 3.57 9.03
C LEU A 35 10.13 5.06 9.26
N SER A 36 10.76 5.42 10.38
CA SER A 36 11.11 6.81 10.68
C SER A 36 12.13 7.36 9.67
N ALA A 37 13.14 6.56 9.30
CA ALA A 37 14.13 6.94 8.31
C ALA A 37 13.51 7.13 6.92
N LEU A 38 12.63 6.21 6.51
CA LEU A 38 11.96 6.25 5.22
C LEU A 38 10.94 7.39 5.11
N ALA A 39 10.24 7.68 6.20
CA ALA A 39 9.21 8.71 6.29
C ALA A 39 9.78 10.13 6.47
N ALA A 40 11.10 10.30 6.61
CA ALA A 40 11.71 11.61 6.71
C ALA A 40 11.24 12.54 5.55
N PRO A 41 10.88 13.80 5.83
CA PRO A 41 10.39 14.72 4.82
C PRO A 41 11.40 14.89 3.66
N PRO A 42 10.93 15.13 2.43
CA PRO A 42 11.78 15.26 1.26
C PRO A 42 12.77 16.43 1.35
N ASP A 43 12.46 17.48 2.12
CA ASP A 43 13.31 18.68 2.26
C ASP A 43 14.46 18.51 3.26
N THR A 44 14.45 17.42 4.06
CA THR A 44 15.44 17.18 5.12
C THR A 44 16.65 16.37 4.71
N VAL A 45 16.69 15.80 3.49
CA VAL A 45 17.79 14.93 3.04
C VAL A 45 18.35 15.41 1.69
N PRO A 46 19.56 16.00 1.64
CA PRO A 46 20.21 16.33 0.38
C PRO A 46 20.84 15.07 -0.25
N GLY A 47 20.25 14.61 -1.36
CA GLY A 47 20.82 13.55 -2.22
C GLY A 47 20.17 12.17 -2.08
N ARG A 48 19.82 11.58 -3.24
CA ARG A 48 18.95 10.41 -3.48
C ARG A 48 17.54 10.59 -2.91
N GLY A 49 16.59 10.87 -3.80
CA GLY A 49 15.18 10.99 -3.47
C GLY A 49 14.71 9.87 -2.55
N SER A 50 13.94 10.25 -1.54
CA SER A 50 13.27 9.36 -0.60
C SER A 50 12.68 8.14 -1.33
N CYS A 51 13.09 6.92 -0.95
CA CYS A 51 12.50 5.68 -1.48
C CYS A 51 11.03 5.50 -1.07
N TYR A 52 10.49 6.39 -0.23
CA TYR A 52 9.13 6.33 0.30
C TYR A 52 8.07 6.14 -0.79
N GLY A 53 8.11 6.97 -1.84
CA GLY A 53 7.09 6.94 -2.89
C GLY A 53 7.07 5.60 -3.64
N GLY A 54 8.26 5.08 -3.96
CA GLY A 54 8.38 3.81 -4.65
C GLY A 54 8.10 2.59 -3.74
N VAL A 55 8.49 2.63 -2.47
CA VAL A 55 8.10 1.60 -1.47
C VAL A 55 6.58 1.56 -1.30
N LEU A 56 5.92 2.71 -1.16
CA LEU A 56 4.46 2.78 -1.04
C LEU A 56 3.76 2.30 -2.32
N THR A 57 4.31 2.64 -3.49
CA THR A 57 3.83 2.15 -4.79
C THR A 57 3.95 0.64 -4.87
N TRP A 58 5.08 0.07 -4.45
CA TRP A 58 5.29 -1.37 -4.44
C TRP A 58 4.31 -2.07 -3.50
N LEU A 59 4.15 -1.57 -2.26
CA LEU A 59 3.24 -2.15 -1.28
C LEU A 59 1.79 -2.13 -1.76
N THR A 60 1.32 -1.00 -2.31
CA THR A 60 -0.04 -0.90 -2.84
C THR A 60 -0.29 -1.77 -4.07
N GLY A 61 0.71 -1.91 -4.94
CA GLY A 61 0.71 -2.89 -6.03
C GLY A 61 0.59 -4.32 -5.52
N ALA A 62 1.45 -4.71 -4.58
CA ALA A 62 1.45 -6.05 -4.00
C ALA A 62 0.11 -6.38 -3.31
N ILE A 63 -0.51 -5.41 -2.63
CA ILE A 63 -1.86 -5.58 -2.06
C ILE A 63 -2.88 -5.91 -3.16
N ALA A 64 -2.88 -5.15 -4.26
CA ALA A 64 -3.81 -5.37 -5.37
C ALA A 64 -3.55 -6.73 -6.05
N ASP A 65 -2.29 -7.07 -6.29
CA ASP A 65 -1.90 -8.34 -6.91
C ASP A 65 -2.32 -9.55 -6.05
N VAL A 66 -2.08 -9.49 -4.73
CA VAL A 66 -2.51 -10.54 -3.80
C VAL A 66 -4.04 -10.63 -3.73
N ALA A 67 -4.75 -9.49 -3.75
CA ALA A 67 -6.20 -9.47 -3.78
C ALA A 67 -6.75 -10.11 -5.06
N VAL A 68 -6.20 -9.80 -6.23
CA VAL A 68 -6.60 -10.43 -7.51
C VAL A 68 -6.25 -11.93 -7.51
N ALA A 69 -5.07 -12.30 -7.04
CA ALA A 69 -4.66 -13.71 -6.96
C ALA A 69 -5.59 -14.54 -6.05
N ARG A 70 -6.11 -13.91 -5.00
CA ARG A 70 -7.02 -14.55 -4.05
C ARG A 70 -8.48 -14.52 -4.49
N LEU A 71 -8.96 -13.41 -5.04
CA LEU A 71 -10.39 -13.18 -5.29
C LEU A 71 -10.80 -13.33 -6.76
N GLY A 72 -9.83 -13.45 -7.67
CA GLY A 72 -10.03 -13.26 -9.10
C GLY A 72 -10.00 -11.79 -9.49
N ALA A 73 -9.91 -11.51 -10.79
CA ALA A 73 -10.08 -10.16 -11.32
C ALA A 73 -11.58 -9.84 -11.43
N ALA A 74 -11.96 -8.58 -11.23
CA ALA A 74 -13.34 -8.15 -11.45
C ALA A 74 -13.71 -8.34 -12.94
N VAL A 75 -14.84 -8.98 -13.20
CA VAL A 75 -15.39 -9.05 -14.56
C VAL A 75 -16.17 -7.78 -14.90
N GLN A 76 -16.54 -7.64 -16.16
CA GLN A 76 -17.23 -6.43 -16.65
C GLN A 76 -18.53 -6.17 -15.87
N GLY A 77 -18.60 -5.03 -15.19
CA GLY A 77 -19.75 -4.61 -14.37
C GLY A 77 -19.61 -4.92 -12.89
N GLU A 78 -18.57 -5.66 -12.48
CA GLU A 78 -18.21 -5.86 -11.08
C GLU A 78 -17.25 -4.77 -10.59
N SER A 79 -17.27 -4.51 -9.29
CA SER A 79 -16.34 -3.58 -8.66
C SER A 79 -15.92 -4.10 -7.29
N PHE A 80 -14.63 -3.99 -6.99
CA PHE A 80 -14.15 -4.17 -5.64
C PHE A 80 -14.64 -3.03 -4.74
N ILE A 81 -15.07 -3.40 -3.54
CA ILE A 81 -15.48 -2.48 -2.48
C ILE A 81 -14.56 -2.73 -1.30
N LEU A 82 -14.06 -1.64 -0.70
CA LEU A 82 -13.33 -1.70 0.56
C LEU A 82 -14.14 -1.00 1.64
N GLU A 83 -14.57 -1.80 2.60
CA GLU A 83 -15.40 -1.37 3.72
C GLU A 83 -14.54 -1.15 4.96
N VAL A 84 -14.68 0.02 5.58
CA VAL A 84 -14.07 0.32 6.88
C VAL A 84 -15.15 0.31 7.94
N ARG A 85 -14.97 -0.49 8.99
CA ARG A 85 -15.89 -0.54 10.12
C ARG A 85 -15.39 0.34 11.25
N THR A 86 -16.21 1.30 11.68
CA THR A 86 -15.91 2.12 12.85
C THR A 86 -16.01 1.28 14.13
N PRO A 87 -15.42 1.74 15.25
CA PRO A 87 -15.59 1.07 16.54
C PRO A 87 -17.06 0.94 16.99
N ALA A 88 -17.95 1.80 16.48
CA ALA A 88 -19.39 1.73 16.70
C ALA A 88 -20.10 0.71 15.80
N GLY A 89 -19.37 -0.03 14.96
CA GLY A 89 -19.90 -1.03 14.03
C GLY A 89 -20.46 -0.46 12.72
N GLN A 90 -20.34 0.85 12.49
CA GLN A 90 -20.82 1.47 11.25
C GLN A 90 -19.88 1.14 10.09
N VAL A 91 -20.45 0.71 8.97
CA VAL A 91 -19.71 0.50 7.71
C VAL A 91 -19.60 1.84 6.97
N VAL A 92 -18.38 2.18 6.56
CA VAL A 92 -18.06 3.38 5.78
C VAL A 92 -17.25 2.94 4.56
N ASP A 93 -17.65 3.41 3.37
CA ASP A 93 -16.88 3.19 2.15
C ASP A 93 -15.53 3.93 2.29
N ALA A 94 -14.42 3.24 2.03
CA ALA A 94 -13.09 3.85 2.07
C ALA A 94 -12.94 5.07 1.17
N ARG A 95 -13.74 5.19 0.11
CA ARG A 95 -13.80 6.38 -0.76
C ARG A 95 -14.35 7.60 -0.01
N GLN A 96 -15.17 7.41 1.01
CA GLN A 96 -15.76 8.47 1.83
C GLN A 96 -14.84 8.92 2.98
N LEU A 97 -13.78 8.17 3.28
CA LEU A 97 -12.82 8.55 4.31
C LEU A 97 -12.06 9.83 3.92
N PRO A 98 -11.61 10.64 4.89
CA PRO A 98 -10.81 11.82 4.62
C PRO A 98 -9.57 11.44 3.78
N PRO A 99 -9.17 12.24 2.77
CA PRO A 99 -8.11 11.85 1.84
C PRO A 99 -6.78 11.44 2.48
N ARG A 100 -6.45 12.00 3.65
CA ARG A 100 -5.24 11.64 4.42
C ARG A 100 -5.25 10.20 4.94
N HIS A 101 -6.43 9.67 5.27
CA HIS A 101 -6.62 8.35 5.88
C HIS A 101 -7.04 7.26 4.89
N ALA A 102 -7.12 7.59 3.61
CA ALA A 102 -7.66 6.70 2.58
C ALA A 102 -6.68 6.49 1.42
N ARG A 103 -5.41 6.87 1.57
CA ARG A 103 -4.45 6.90 0.46
C ARG A 103 -4.12 5.51 -0.04
N VAL A 104 -3.82 4.59 0.88
CA VAL A 104 -3.58 3.18 0.57
C VAL A 104 -4.84 2.58 -0.05
N ALA A 105 -5.97 2.70 0.67
CA ALA A 105 -7.27 2.21 0.24
C ALA A 105 -7.67 2.64 -1.18
N ARG A 106 -7.60 3.95 -1.47
CA ARG A 106 -7.99 4.50 -2.76
C ARG A 106 -7.02 4.12 -3.88
N SER A 107 -5.72 4.02 -3.57
CA SER A 107 -4.73 3.55 -4.55
C SER A 107 -4.98 2.09 -4.92
N VAL A 108 -5.21 1.23 -3.93
CA VAL A 108 -5.54 -0.19 -4.12
C VAL A 108 -6.84 -0.34 -4.91
N LEU A 109 -7.91 0.38 -4.54
CA LEU A 109 -9.19 0.34 -5.27
C LEU A 109 -9.05 0.79 -6.73
N ALA A 110 -8.21 1.79 -7.00
CA ALA A 110 -7.93 2.23 -8.36
C ALA A 110 -7.16 1.16 -9.16
N LEU A 111 -6.17 0.51 -8.55
CA LEU A 111 -5.43 -0.59 -9.18
C LEU A 111 -6.36 -1.80 -9.47
N LEU A 112 -7.22 -2.15 -8.52
CA LEU A 112 -8.22 -3.21 -8.69
C LEU A 112 -9.29 -2.90 -9.75
N ALA A 113 -9.48 -1.62 -10.07
CA ALA A 113 -10.36 -1.16 -11.14
C ALA A 113 -9.64 -0.99 -12.49
N ASP A 114 -8.40 -1.47 -12.61
CA ASP A 114 -7.52 -1.29 -13.77
C ASP A 114 -7.30 0.19 -14.16
N ASP A 115 -7.27 1.07 -13.15
CA ASP A 115 -6.98 2.51 -13.30
C ASP A 115 -5.66 2.90 -12.60
N PRO A 116 -4.51 2.53 -13.19
CA PRO A 116 -3.21 2.91 -12.66
C PRO A 116 -2.96 4.43 -12.74
N GLY A 117 -3.72 5.16 -13.57
CA GLY A 117 -3.62 6.62 -13.64
C GLY A 117 -4.09 7.27 -12.35
N THR A 118 -5.28 6.90 -11.89
CA THR A 118 -5.84 7.36 -10.62
C THR A 118 -5.00 6.89 -9.42
N ALA A 119 -4.49 5.65 -9.45
CA ALA A 119 -3.59 5.16 -8.41
C ALA A 119 -2.32 6.03 -8.28
N ARG A 120 -1.68 6.39 -9.40
CA ARG A 120 -0.50 7.29 -9.40
C ARG A 120 -0.81 8.68 -8.84
N VAL A 121 -2.01 9.21 -9.05
CA VAL A 121 -2.41 10.51 -8.47
C VAL A 121 -2.47 10.43 -6.94
N TYR A 122 -3.08 9.37 -6.39
CA TYR A 122 -3.16 9.18 -4.95
C TYR A 122 -1.78 8.91 -4.32
N LEU A 123 -0.97 8.07 -4.96
CA LEU A 123 0.40 7.78 -4.51
C LEU A 123 1.31 9.01 -4.58
N GLY A 124 1.24 9.79 -5.66
CA GLY A 124 1.99 11.05 -5.78
C GLY A 124 1.53 12.13 -4.80
N ALA A 125 0.29 12.07 -4.31
CA ALA A 125 -0.16 12.93 -3.20
C ALA A 125 0.38 12.44 -1.85
N ALA A 126 0.48 11.12 -1.65
CA ALA A 126 1.10 10.54 -0.46
C ALA A 126 2.60 10.84 -0.39
N GLU A 127 3.31 10.74 -1.51
CA GLU A 127 4.75 11.02 -1.62
C GLU A 127 5.10 12.46 -1.24
N ARG A 128 4.21 13.41 -1.56
CA ARG A 128 4.36 14.84 -1.25
C ARG A 128 3.83 15.24 0.11
N GLU A 129 3.39 14.29 0.96
CA GLU A 129 2.98 14.61 2.32
C GLU A 129 4.18 15.17 3.10
N PRO A 130 4.07 16.39 3.69
CA PRO A 130 5.13 16.98 4.51
C PRO A 130 5.20 16.41 5.93
N ASP A 131 4.11 15.88 6.45
CA ASP A 131 4.03 15.36 7.82
C ASP A 131 4.61 13.94 7.91
N ALA A 132 5.71 13.79 8.66
CA ALA A 132 6.39 12.51 8.86
C ALA A 132 5.50 11.47 9.57
N ASP A 133 4.67 11.87 10.52
CA ASP A 133 3.79 10.95 11.26
C ASP A 133 2.72 10.37 10.33
N VAL A 134 2.19 11.22 9.44
CA VAL A 134 1.22 10.78 8.42
C VAL A 134 1.89 9.83 7.41
N ARG A 135 3.15 10.09 7.03
CA ARG A 135 3.92 9.20 6.15
C ARG A 135 4.18 7.84 6.80
N VAL A 136 4.62 7.81 8.06
CA VAL A 136 4.81 6.57 8.84
C VAL A 136 3.48 5.82 8.93
N THR A 137 2.40 6.51 9.30
CA THR A 137 1.08 5.88 9.44
C THR A 137 0.60 5.29 8.10
N THR A 138 0.86 5.96 6.98
CA THR A 138 0.52 5.45 5.64
C THR A 138 1.30 4.16 5.31
N LEU A 139 2.58 4.08 5.66
CA LEU A 139 3.37 2.85 5.49
C LEU A 139 2.89 1.71 6.39
N ILE A 140 2.58 2.01 7.65
CA ILE A 140 2.03 1.04 8.60
C ILE A 140 0.71 0.48 8.07
N GLU A 141 -0.18 1.33 7.56
CA GLU A 141 -1.45 0.91 6.95
C GLU A 141 -1.21 -0.08 5.81
N ALA A 142 -0.35 0.26 4.85
CA ALA A 142 -0.03 -0.60 3.72
C ALA A 142 0.60 -1.94 4.14
N LEU A 143 1.57 -1.91 5.06
CA LEU A 143 2.21 -3.12 5.59
C LEU A 143 1.22 -4.02 6.32
N THR A 144 0.35 -3.43 7.16
CA THR A 144 -0.66 -4.18 7.91
C THR A 144 -1.63 -4.87 6.98
N TRP A 145 -2.09 -4.19 5.93
CA TRP A 145 -3.00 -4.77 4.95
C TRP A 145 -2.35 -5.88 4.15
N LEU A 146 -1.12 -5.67 3.67
CA LEU A 146 -0.40 -6.69 2.92
C LEU A 146 -0.15 -7.93 3.80
N ASN A 147 0.35 -7.75 5.02
CA ASN A 147 0.57 -8.86 5.95
C ASN A 147 -0.74 -9.60 6.24
N ALA A 148 -1.83 -8.88 6.54
CA ALA A 148 -3.13 -9.51 6.80
C ALA A 148 -3.68 -10.27 5.58
N LEU A 149 -3.51 -9.74 4.37
CA LEU A 149 -3.90 -10.44 3.14
C LEU A 149 -3.04 -11.67 2.89
N LEU A 150 -1.75 -11.63 3.17
CA LEU A 150 -0.86 -12.79 3.04
C LEU A 150 -1.21 -13.89 4.06
N ASP A 151 -1.55 -13.51 5.29
CA ASP A 151 -1.90 -14.43 6.38
C ASP A 151 -3.35 -14.97 6.30
N ALA A 152 -4.24 -14.31 5.57
CA ALA A 152 -5.63 -14.72 5.48
C ALA A 152 -5.74 -16.15 4.91
N PRO A 153 -6.69 -16.99 5.36
CA PRO A 153 -6.99 -18.24 4.69
C PRO A 153 -7.48 -17.95 3.26
N THR A 154 -7.06 -18.76 2.29
CA THR A 154 -7.58 -18.61 0.91
C THR A 154 -9.04 -19.07 0.92
N PRO A 155 -10.00 -18.21 0.55
CA PRO A 155 -11.39 -18.62 0.48
C PRO A 155 -11.54 -19.72 -0.56
N ALA A 156 -12.22 -20.80 -0.22
CA ALA A 156 -12.65 -21.78 -1.21
C ALA A 156 -13.71 -21.09 -2.08
N PHE A 157 -13.34 -20.71 -3.30
CA PHE A 157 -14.34 -20.31 -4.29
C PHE A 157 -15.20 -21.53 -4.62
N PRO A 158 -16.53 -21.39 -4.67
CA PRO A 158 -17.35 -22.45 -5.25
C PRO A 158 -16.88 -22.67 -6.69
N ASP A 159 -16.69 -23.94 -7.08
CA ASP A 159 -16.39 -24.28 -8.47
C ASP A 159 -17.43 -23.60 -9.37
N SER A 160 -16.95 -22.99 -10.46
CA SER A 160 -17.84 -22.39 -11.45
C SER A 160 -18.84 -23.45 -11.96
N PRO A 161 -20.13 -23.10 -12.13
CA PRO A 161 -21.14 -24.03 -12.60
C PRO A 161 -20.88 -24.54 -14.03
#